data_AF-A0A661V961-F1
#
_entry.id   AF-A0A661V961-F1
#
_cell.length_a   1.000
_cell.length_b   1.000
_cell.length_c   1.000
_cell.angle_alpha   90.00
_cell.angle_beta   90.00
_cell.angle_gamma   90.00
#
_symmetry.space_group_name_H-M   'P 1'
#
loop_
_entity.id
_entity.type
_entity.pdbx_description
1 polymer ?
#
loop_
_entity_poly.entity_id
_entity_poly.type
_entity_poly.pdbx_seq_one_letter_code
_entity_poly.pdbx_strand_id
1 'polypeptide(L)'
;MTEERVVERFKMRTVWFHWVHTAAFLILAVTGAILFVPGLGGIAAGGWTRILHRISAIIFAGGPIVYFFINPRMTLHFVKETLTWGKDDLGWVKAAPDYYFGGSEDNMPPQPHVNTGQKMWQLVVLGTGVLFALTGLVIWFLRDIVPAGLFQWCIVIHDVAFVVAFV
;
A
#
# COMPACT_ATOMS: atom_id res chain seq x y z
N MET A 1 4.88 9.38 40.77
CA MET A 1 4.81 8.99 39.36
C MET A 1 3.73 9.84 38.73
N THR A 2 4.08 10.72 37.78
CA THR A 2 3.09 11.44 36.98
C THR A 2 2.34 10.41 36.13
N GLU A 3 1.01 10.43 36.17
CA GLU A 3 0.21 9.57 35.27
C GLU A 3 0.63 9.82 33.82
N GLU A 4 0.77 8.72 33.09
CA GLU A 4 1.19 8.76 31.69
C GLU A 4 0.07 9.39 30.85
N ARG A 5 0.35 10.55 30.23
CA ARG A 5 -0.62 11.26 29.39
C ARG A 5 -0.76 10.53 28.06
N VAL A 6 -1.88 9.86 27.85
CA VAL A 6 -2.23 9.24 26.56
C VAL A 6 -2.97 10.23 25.67
N VAL A 7 -2.64 10.24 24.37
CA VAL A 7 -3.32 11.04 23.35
C VAL A 7 -3.80 10.12 22.22
N GLU A 8 -5.03 10.31 21.76
CA GLU A 8 -5.58 9.51 20.65
C GLU A 8 -4.86 9.85 19.34
N ARG A 9 -4.11 8.89 18.81
CA ARG A 9 -3.41 9.04 17.51
C ARG A 9 -4.32 8.72 16.32
N PHE A 10 -5.13 7.67 16.42
CA PHE A 10 -6.01 7.20 15.34
C PHE A 10 -7.41 6.90 15.87
N LYS A 11 -8.43 7.34 15.13
CA LYS A 11 -9.82 6.99 15.40
C LYS A 11 -10.03 5.49 15.18
N MET A 12 -10.86 4.85 16.01
CA MET A 12 -11.17 3.41 15.93
C MET A 12 -11.62 2.96 14.53
N ARG A 13 -12.40 3.78 13.81
CA ARG A 13 -12.81 3.50 12.43
C ARG A 13 -11.62 3.39 11.46
N THR A 14 -10.62 4.25 11.60
CA THR A 14 -9.39 4.19 10.79
C THR A 14 -8.60 2.93 11.09
N VAL A 15 -8.55 2.52 12.36
CA VAL A 15 -7.89 1.29 12.80
C VAL A 15 -8.57 0.06 12.20
N TRP A 16 -9.90 -0.02 12.25
CA TRP A 16 -10.66 -1.11 11.61
C TRP A 16 -10.46 -1.15 10.10
N PHE A 17 -10.54 0.01 9.44
CA PHE A 17 -10.26 0.10 8.01
C PHE A 17 -8.87 -0.44 7.67
N HIS A 18 -7.85 -0.02 8.44
CA HIS A 18 -6.48 -0.50 8.26
C HIS A 18 -6.41 -2.03 8.36
N TRP A 19 -6.95 -2.64 9.42
CA TRP A 19 -6.84 -4.09 9.60
C TRP A 19 -7.61 -4.91 8.57
N VAL A 20 -8.80 -4.46 8.15
CA VAL A 20 -9.54 -5.11 7.05
C VAL A 20 -8.78 -5.02 5.74
N HIS A 21 -8.23 -3.84 5.44
CA HIS A 21 -7.44 -3.61 4.24
C HIS A 21 -6.14 -4.44 4.24
N THR A 22 -5.46 -4.51 5.38
CA THR A 22 -4.25 -5.31 5.58
C THR A 22 -4.55 -6.80 5.41
N ALA A 23 -5.65 -7.32 5.97
CA ALA A 23 -6.04 -8.72 5.77
C ALA A 23 -6.29 -9.05 4.29
N ALA A 24 -6.99 -8.17 3.56
CA ALA A 24 -7.19 -8.33 2.12
C ALA A 24 -5.86 -8.31 1.36
N PHE A 25 -4.97 -7.36 1.68
CA PHE A 25 -3.64 -7.26 1.09
C PHE A 25 -2.80 -8.52 1.35
N LEU A 26 -2.80 -9.07 2.57
CA LEU A 26 -2.02 -10.27 2.89
C LEU A 26 -2.49 -11.49 2.08
N ILE A 27 -3.81 -11.65 1.87
CA ILE A 27 -4.34 -12.72 1.02
C ILE A 27 -3.93 -12.50 -0.45
N LEU A 28 -4.02 -11.26 -0.95
CA LEU A 28 -3.56 -10.89 -2.30
C LEU A 28 -2.07 -11.18 -2.45
N ALA A 29 -1.28 -10.81 -1.46
CA ALA A 29 0.15 -10.97 -1.45
C ALA A 29 0.55 -12.45 -1.53
N VAL A 30 -0.04 -13.29 -0.66
CA VAL A 30 0.22 -14.73 -0.67
C VAL A 30 -0.22 -15.37 -1.98
N THR A 31 -1.44 -15.07 -2.44
CA THR A 31 -1.96 -15.67 -3.68
C THR A 31 -1.21 -15.21 -4.93
N GLY A 32 -0.74 -13.96 -4.97
CA GLY A 32 0.11 -13.42 -6.03
C GLY A 32 1.52 -14.02 -5.98
N ALA A 33 2.12 -14.17 -4.79
CA ALA A 33 3.46 -14.72 -4.61
C ALA A 33 3.60 -16.14 -5.19
N ILE A 34 2.54 -16.96 -5.16
CA ILE A 34 2.55 -18.33 -5.73
C ILE A 34 2.88 -18.30 -7.24
N LEU A 35 2.49 -17.24 -7.97
CA LEU A 35 2.81 -17.10 -9.40
C LEU A 35 4.31 -16.94 -9.67
N PHE A 36 5.07 -16.45 -8.70
CA PHE A 36 6.52 -16.28 -8.82
C PHE A 36 7.29 -17.58 -8.53
N VAL A 37 6.64 -18.63 -8.04
CA VAL A 37 7.28 -19.91 -7.74
C VAL A 37 7.21 -20.84 -8.96
N PRO A 38 8.36 -21.26 -9.53
CA PRO A 38 8.38 -22.18 -10.66
C PRO A 38 7.61 -23.47 -10.38
N GLY A 39 6.78 -23.91 -11.33
CA GLY A 39 5.98 -25.13 -11.21
C GLY A 39 4.64 -24.98 -10.47
N LEU A 40 4.39 -23.85 -9.80
CA LEU A 40 3.12 -23.62 -9.08
C LEU A 40 2.08 -22.82 -9.89
N GLY A 41 2.39 -22.43 -11.12
CA GLY A 41 1.50 -21.61 -11.97
C GLY A 41 0.10 -22.20 -12.16
N GLY A 42 -0.03 -23.53 -12.27
CA GLY A 42 -1.34 -24.19 -12.37
C GLY A 42 -2.20 -24.06 -11.11
N ILE A 43 -1.55 -24.11 -9.93
CA ILE A 43 -2.22 -23.90 -8.63
C ILE A 43 -2.61 -22.44 -8.46
N ALA A 44 -1.80 -21.49 -8.93
CA ALA A 44 -2.09 -20.07 -8.84
C ALA A 44 -3.17 -19.59 -9.82
N ALA A 45 -3.17 -20.11 -11.05
CA ALA A 45 -4.12 -19.72 -12.09
C ALA A 45 -5.49 -20.41 -11.96
N GLY A 46 -5.59 -21.48 -11.16
CA GLY A 46 -6.79 -22.30 -10.98
C GLY A 46 -7.27 -22.42 -9.53
N GLY A 47 -8.45 -23.00 -9.33
CA GLY A 47 -8.94 -23.38 -8.00
C GLY A 47 -9.17 -22.22 -7.02
N TRP A 48 -8.89 -22.47 -5.73
CA TRP A 48 -9.20 -21.57 -4.62
C TRP A 48 -8.30 -20.32 -4.55
N THR A 49 -7.04 -20.41 -4.98
CA THR A 49 -6.09 -19.28 -4.98
C THR A 49 -6.63 -18.10 -5.79
N ARG A 50 -7.11 -18.36 -7.02
CA ARG A 50 -7.70 -17.36 -7.89
C ARG A 50 -8.99 -16.77 -7.31
N ILE A 51 -9.83 -17.60 -6.69
CA ILE A 51 -11.09 -17.14 -6.07
C ILE A 51 -10.78 -16.21 -4.90
N LEU A 52 -9.87 -16.61 -4.01
CA LEU A 52 -9.45 -15.81 -2.86
C LEU A 52 -8.79 -14.51 -3.31
N HIS A 53 -7.91 -14.55 -4.32
CA HIS A 53 -7.29 -13.35 -4.88
C HIS A 53 -8.36 -12.36 -5.38
N ARG A 54 -9.37 -12.83 -6.11
CA ARG A 54 -10.46 -12.00 -6.64
C ARG A 54 -11.35 -11.40 -5.56
N ILE A 55 -11.73 -12.19 -4.55
CA ILE A 55 -12.52 -11.69 -3.42
C ILE A 55 -11.74 -10.62 -2.66
N SER A 56 -10.47 -10.89 -2.35
CA SER A 56 -9.62 -9.92 -1.66
C SER A 56 -9.31 -8.69 -2.52
N ALA A 57 -9.23 -8.81 -3.85
CA ALA A 57 -9.07 -7.68 -4.76
C ALA A 57 -10.27 -6.73 -4.69
N ILE A 58 -11.50 -7.26 -4.58
CA ILE A 58 -12.70 -6.43 -4.39
C ILE A 58 -12.63 -5.65 -3.08
N ILE A 59 -12.21 -6.30 -1.99
CA ILE A 59 -12.08 -5.66 -0.67
C ILE A 59 -10.96 -4.61 -0.68
N PHE A 60 -9.81 -4.95 -1.26
CA PHE A 60 -8.64 -4.07 -1.32
C PHE A 60 -8.88 -2.85 -2.21
N ALA A 61 -9.37 -3.04 -3.44
CA ALA A 61 -9.63 -1.92 -4.36
C ALA A 61 -10.90 -1.13 -3.96
N GLY A 62 -11.94 -1.81 -3.49
CA GLY A 62 -13.20 -1.20 -3.08
C GLY A 62 -13.13 -0.52 -1.71
N GLY A 63 -12.30 -1.03 -0.79
CA GLY A 63 -12.15 -0.52 0.57
C GLY A 63 -11.87 0.98 0.63
N PRO A 64 -10.81 1.49 -0.03
CA PRO A 64 -10.50 2.92 -0.07
C PRO A 64 -11.63 3.77 -0.68
N ILE A 65 -12.34 3.24 -1.69
CA ILE A 65 -13.48 3.93 -2.32
C ILE A 65 -14.63 4.07 -1.32
N VAL A 66 -15.01 2.98 -0.66
CA VAL A 66 -16.05 3.00 0.39
C VAL A 66 -15.63 3.91 1.54
N TYR A 67 -14.37 3.82 1.97
CA TYR A 67 -13.84 4.64 3.05
C TYR A 67 -13.83 6.13 2.71
N PHE A 68 -13.57 6.50 1.46
CA PHE A 68 -13.66 7.88 0.98
C PHE A 68 -15.08 8.45 1.18
N PHE A 69 -16.14 7.70 0.87
CA PHE A 69 -17.51 8.16 1.10
C PHE A 69 -17.89 8.24 2.58
N ILE A 70 -17.32 7.38 3.44
CA ILE A 70 -17.56 7.42 4.89
C ILE A 70 -16.79 8.58 5.56
N ASN A 71 -15.56 8.85 5.12
CA ASN A 71 -14.68 9.84 5.73
C ASN A 71 -13.80 10.55 4.69
N PRO A 72 -14.38 11.43 3.85
CA PRO A 72 -13.66 12.07 2.76
C PRO A 72 -12.55 12.99 3.26
N ARG A 73 -12.78 13.68 4.39
CA ARG A 73 -11.79 14.59 5.00
C ARG A 73 -10.51 13.86 5.39
N MET A 74 -10.62 12.71 6.04
CA MET A 74 -9.46 11.91 6.42
C MET A 74 -8.73 11.34 5.20
N THR A 75 -9.48 10.88 4.20
CA THR A 75 -8.90 10.32 2.97
C THR A 75 -8.13 11.39 2.19
N LEU A 76 -8.72 12.58 2.02
CA LEU A 76 -8.05 13.71 1.39
C LEU A 76 -6.86 14.22 2.23
N HIS A 77 -6.96 14.19 3.55
CA HIS A 77 -5.83 14.49 4.43
C HIS A 77 -4.68 13.51 4.20
N PHE A 78 -4.94 12.19 4.17
CA PHE A 78 -3.93 11.17 3.89
C PHE A 78 -3.26 11.38 2.53
N VAL A 79 -4.04 11.60 1.47
CA VAL A 79 -3.50 11.86 0.13
C VAL A 79 -2.65 13.13 0.12
N LYS A 80 -3.13 14.21 0.74
CA LYS A 80 -2.39 15.47 0.83
C LYS A 80 -1.08 15.30 1.62
N GLU A 81 -1.14 14.65 2.77
CA GLU A 81 0.02 14.37 3.63
C GLU A 81 1.07 13.54 2.89
N THR A 82 0.64 12.53 2.12
CA THR A 82 1.50 11.68 1.28
C THR A 82 2.19 12.47 0.16
N LEU A 83 1.50 13.45 -0.45
CA LEU A 83 1.98 14.19 -1.62
C LEU A 83 2.62 15.54 -1.31
N THR A 84 2.62 15.98 -0.05
CA THR A 84 3.22 17.26 0.36
C THR A 84 4.64 17.04 0.86
N TRP A 85 5.64 17.61 0.21
CA TRP A 85 7.05 17.47 0.57
C TRP A 85 7.70 18.84 0.82
N GLY A 86 8.57 18.93 1.82
CA GLY A 86 9.14 20.20 2.28
C GLY A 86 10.60 20.10 2.76
N LYS A 87 11.09 21.21 3.30
CA LYS A 87 12.47 21.31 3.80
C LYS A 87 12.75 20.35 4.96
N ASP A 88 11.74 20.10 5.79
CA ASP A 88 11.86 19.17 6.92
C ASP A 88 12.10 17.74 6.44
N ASP A 89 11.53 17.36 5.29
CA ASP A 89 11.78 16.05 4.68
C ASP A 89 13.23 15.89 4.23
N LEU A 90 13.83 16.95 3.69
CA LEU A 90 15.25 16.97 3.34
C LEU A 90 16.14 16.85 4.59
N GLY A 91 15.75 17.50 5.68
CA GLY A 91 16.43 17.37 6.97
C GLY A 91 16.39 15.93 7.48
N TRP A 92 15.21 15.30 7.43
CA TRP A 92 15.03 13.91 7.82
C TRP A 92 15.89 12.97 6.98
N VAL A 93 15.87 13.10 5.64
CA VAL A 93 16.67 12.24 4.74
C VAL A 93 18.18 12.38 4.98
N LYS A 94 18.66 13.57 5.34
CA LYS A 94 20.07 13.78 5.69
C LYS A 94 20.47 13.14 7.02
N ALA A 95 19.58 13.16 8.01
CA ALA A 95 19.83 12.57 9.33
C ALA A 95 19.56 11.06 9.38
N ALA A 96 18.72 10.53 8.48
CA ALA A 96 18.30 9.14 8.49
C ALA A 96 19.46 8.13 8.44
N PRO A 97 20.52 8.28 7.61
CA PRO A 97 21.65 7.37 7.64
C PRO A 97 22.31 7.29 9.01
N ASP A 98 22.60 8.43 9.65
CA ASP A 98 23.18 8.44 11.00
C ASP A 98 22.29 7.69 11.99
N TYR A 99 21.00 7.99 12.01
CA TYR A 99 20.02 7.31 12.85
C TYR A 99 19.97 5.78 12.64
N TYR A 100 19.93 5.31 11.39
CA TYR A 100 19.84 3.88 11.08
C TYR A 100 21.17 3.11 11.25
N PHE A 101 22.30 3.80 11.28
CA PHE A 101 23.63 3.20 11.43
C PHE A 101 24.25 3.44 12.82
N GLY A 102 23.43 3.72 13.84
CA GLY A 102 23.83 3.73 15.25
C GLY A 102 24.05 5.10 15.87
N GLY A 103 23.69 6.19 15.18
CA GLY A 103 23.65 7.55 15.72
C GLY A 103 22.52 7.76 16.72
N SER A 104 22.60 8.85 17.49
CA SER A 104 21.57 9.19 18.48
C SER A 104 20.27 9.64 17.81
N GLU A 105 19.13 9.22 18.34
CA GLU A 105 17.82 9.73 17.92
C GLU A 105 17.69 11.25 18.12
N ASP A 106 18.43 11.82 19.07
CA ASP A 106 18.47 13.27 19.31
C ASP A 106 18.98 14.07 18.09
N ASN A 107 19.69 13.42 17.16
CA ASN A 107 20.16 14.04 15.92
C ASN A 107 19.04 14.18 14.87
N MET A 108 17.90 13.53 15.08
CA MET A 108 16.76 13.62 14.16
C MET A 108 16.03 14.96 14.32
N PRO A 109 15.66 15.62 13.21
CA PRO A 109 14.86 16.84 13.28
C PRO A 109 13.45 16.55 13.84
N PRO A 110 12.74 17.57 14.33
CA PRO A 110 11.35 17.44 14.76
C PRO A 110 10.48 16.77 13.69
N GLN A 111 9.76 15.72 14.08
CA GLN A 111 8.93 14.93 13.16
C GLN A 111 7.46 15.35 13.30
N PRO A 112 6.73 15.60 12.20
CA PRO A 112 5.30 15.92 12.25
C PRO A 112 4.46 14.63 12.51
N HIS A 113 3.15 14.67 12.23
CA HIS A 113 2.24 13.53 12.47
C HIS A 113 2.77 12.20 11.88
N VAL A 114 3.32 12.30 10.67
CA VAL A 114 4.07 11.24 10.00
C VAL A 114 5.44 11.75 9.60
N ASN A 115 6.48 10.96 9.83
CA ASN A 115 7.82 11.32 9.40
C ASN A 115 8.06 11.03 7.92
N THR A 116 9.19 11.47 7.38
CA THR A 116 9.49 11.32 5.96
C THR A 116 9.59 9.87 5.52
N GLY A 117 10.12 8.98 6.37
CA GLY A 117 10.10 7.53 6.14
C GLY A 117 8.68 6.98 5.98
N GLN A 118 7.78 7.36 6.88
CA GLN A 118 6.36 7.00 6.81
C GLN A 118 5.68 7.58 5.57
N LYS A 119 6.00 8.80 5.16
CA LYS A 119 5.48 9.41 3.92
C LYS A 119 5.97 8.70 2.66
N MET A 120 7.25 8.29 2.63
CA MET A 120 7.78 7.47 1.53
C MET A 120 7.01 6.15 1.42
N TRP A 121 6.77 5.48 2.56
CA TRP A 121 5.95 4.27 2.57
C TRP A 121 4.50 4.52 2.15
N GLN A 122 3.87 5.59 2.64
CA GLN A 122 2.53 5.99 2.20
C GLN A 122 2.47 6.23 0.69
N LEU A 123 3.52 6.82 0.09
CA LEU A 123 3.63 7.05 -1.34
C LEU A 123 3.72 5.73 -2.11
N VAL A 124 4.51 4.77 -1.63
CA VAL A 124 4.58 3.41 -2.19
C VAL A 124 3.21 2.75 -2.16
N VAL A 125 2.53 2.77 -1.01
CA VAL A 125 1.18 2.17 -0.86
C VAL A 125 0.15 2.84 -1.77
N LEU A 126 0.16 4.17 -1.85
CA LEU A 126 -0.76 4.92 -2.70
C LEU A 126 -0.50 4.63 -4.19
N GLY A 127 0.76 4.68 -4.61
CA GLY A 127 1.17 4.44 -5.99
C GLY A 127 0.88 3.01 -6.44
N THR A 128 1.34 2.02 -5.67
CA THR A 128 1.10 0.60 -5.97
C THR A 128 -0.38 0.25 -5.90
N GLY A 129 -1.14 0.82 -4.95
CA GLY A 129 -2.60 0.64 -4.87
C GLY A 129 -3.32 1.07 -6.14
N VAL A 130 -2.96 2.23 -6.70
CA VAL A 130 -3.50 2.70 -7.99
C VAL A 130 -3.08 1.77 -9.13
N LEU A 131 -1.80 1.38 -9.19
CA LEU A 131 -1.30 0.49 -10.23
C LEU A 131 -2.02 -0.87 -10.19
N PHE A 132 -2.18 -1.49 -9.02
CA PHE A 132 -2.92 -2.73 -8.84
C PHE A 132 -4.36 -2.62 -9.29
N ALA A 133 -5.05 -1.53 -8.92
CA ALA A 133 -6.44 -1.32 -9.31
C ALA A 133 -6.57 -1.22 -10.84
N LEU A 134 -5.77 -0.37 -11.49
CA LEU A 134 -5.87 -0.16 -12.93
C LEU A 134 -5.48 -1.40 -13.73
N THR A 135 -4.31 -1.99 -13.43
CA THR A 135 -3.83 -3.18 -14.14
C THR A 135 -4.68 -4.41 -13.84
N GLY A 136 -5.11 -4.59 -12.58
CA GLY A 136 -5.96 -5.71 -12.16
C GLY A 136 -7.33 -5.68 -12.84
N LEU A 137 -7.93 -4.50 -13.02
CA LEU A 137 -9.19 -4.37 -13.77
C LEU A 137 -9.01 -4.76 -15.24
N VAL A 138 -7.92 -4.34 -15.89
CA VAL A 138 -7.62 -4.72 -17.27
C VAL A 138 -7.43 -6.24 -17.39
N ILE A 139 -6.61 -6.82 -16.50
CA ILE A 139 -6.29 -8.26 -16.52
C ILE A 139 -7.55 -9.09 -16.26
N TRP A 140 -8.41 -8.64 -15.35
CA TRP A 140 -9.61 -9.39 -14.96
C TRP A 140 -10.72 -9.26 -16.01
N PHE A 141 -11.07 -8.05 -16.42
CA PHE A 141 -12.30 -7.81 -17.21
C PHE A 141 -12.07 -7.57 -18.70
N LEU A 142 -10.87 -7.13 -19.09
CA LEU A 142 -10.65 -6.59 -20.45
C LEU A 142 -9.74 -7.45 -21.32
N ARG A 143 -9.37 -8.66 -20.87
CA ARG A 143 -8.45 -9.57 -21.57
C ARG A 143 -8.77 -9.73 -23.06
N ASP A 144 -10.03 -9.94 -23.39
CA ASP A 144 -10.48 -10.23 -24.76
C ASP A 144 -10.90 -8.96 -25.54
N ILE A 145 -10.68 -7.78 -24.94
CA ILE A 145 -11.09 -6.47 -25.47
C ILE A 145 -9.86 -5.63 -25.84
N VAL A 146 -8.82 -5.64 -25.01
CA VAL A 146 -7.63 -4.80 -25.23
C VAL A 146 -6.61 -5.48 -26.16
N PRO A 147 -5.75 -4.70 -26.85
CA PRO A 147 -4.65 -5.27 -27.63
C PRO A 147 -3.71 -6.13 -26.77
N ALA A 148 -3.18 -7.21 -27.34
CA ALA A 148 -2.31 -8.15 -26.64
C ALA A 148 -1.10 -7.47 -25.95
N GLY A 149 -0.49 -6.49 -26.60
CA GLY A 149 0.62 -5.73 -26.02
C GLY A 149 0.22 -4.95 -24.76
N LEU A 150 -0.97 -4.33 -24.75
CA LEU A 150 -1.47 -3.64 -23.56
C LEU A 150 -1.74 -4.62 -22.42
N PHE A 151 -2.37 -5.76 -22.72
CA PHE A 151 -2.62 -6.81 -21.72
C PHE A 151 -1.31 -7.33 -21.08
N GLN A 152 -0.29 -7.58 -21.90
CA GLN A 152 1.02 -8.03 -21.42
C GLN A 152 1.71 -6.98 -20.53
N TRP A 153 1.67 -5.71 -20.92
CA TRP A 153 2.20 -4.63 -20.09
C TRP A 153 1.45 -4.48 -18.78
N CYS A 154 0.13 -4.67 -18.76
CA CYS A 154 -0.63 -4.67 -17.52
C CYS A 154 -0.17 -5.78 -16.57
N ILE A 155 0.10 -6.99 -17.06
CA ILE A 155 0.67 -8.08 -16.23
C ILE A 155 2.02 -7.66 -15.65
N VAL A 156 2.95 -7.21 -16.51
CA VAL A 156 4.29 -6.79 -16.06
C VAL A 156 4.21 -5.67 -15.02
N ILE A 157 3.39 -4.65 -15.25
CA ILE A 157 3.24 -3.54 -14.30
C ILE A 157 2.60 -4.01 -13.00
N HIS A 158 1.64 -4.94 -13.04
CA HIS A 158 1.02 -5.52 -11.85
C HIS A 158 2.06 -6.28 -11.01
N ASP A 159 2.90 -7.08 -11.67
CA ASP A 159 3.97 -7.86 -11.02
C ASP A 159 5.07 -6.94 -10.45
N VAL A 160 5.45 -5.89 -11.17
CA VAL A 160 6.38 -4.87 -10.67
C VAL A 160 5.80 -4.14 -9.46
N ALA A 161 4.52 -3.75 -9.51
CA ALA A 161 3.84 -3.14 -8.37
C ALA A 161 3.81 -4.08 -7.16
N PHE A 162 3.64 -5.39 -7.38
CA PHE A 162 3.75 -6.40 -6.33
C PHE A 162 5.14 -6.37 -5.67
N VAL A 163 6.21 -6.41 -6.45
CA VAL A 163 7.58 -6.37 -5.89
C VAL A 163 7.83 -5.06 -5.15
N VAL A 164 7.45 -3.91 -5.73
CA VAL A 164 7.64 -2.58 -5.14
C VAL A 164 6.87 -2.44 -3.82
N ALA A 165 5.74 -3.12 -3.65
CA ALA A 165 4.98 -3.07 -2.40
C ALA A 165 5.69 -3.74 -1.20
N PHE A 166 6.85 -4.38 -1.38
CA PHE A 166 7.65 -4.98 -0.31
C PHE A 166 8.99 -4.27 -0.06
N VAL A 167 9.23 -3.14 -0.71
CA VAL A 167 10.47 -2.35 -0.60
C VAL A 167 10.16 -0.99 0.02
#